data_AF-A0AA96LMF5-F1
#
_entry.id   AF-A0AA96LMF5-F1
#
_cell.length_a   1.000
_cell.length_b   1.000
_cell.length_c   1.000
_cell.angle_alpha   90.00
_cell.angle_beta   90.00
_cell.angle_gamma   90.00
#
_symmetry.space_group_name_H-M   'P 1'
#
loop_
_entity.id
_entity.type
_entity.pdbx_description
1 polymer ?
#
loop_
_entity_poly.entity_id
_entity_poly.type
_entity_poly.pdbx_seq_one_letter_code
_entity_poly.pdbx_strand_id
1 'polypeptide(L)'
;MSIYLRKINSAIVSIEFPKTFDRKWVELTKKLPGRRWVPERKYWTIPNENPCVEAFTNLFQDCQVTVDPHLIEQYPILLERYRLVIPMDPNELLDRLRGVLKLNGFSVRTQKAYCSHCLRLLTFLKVDIQRIEQEQVEQYLLHLLEKENSHSYVNQAISAIKYFLKEVCARHDLNYTLPRPKKEKKLPEILHPEEVLHIINALSNLKHKSLLYLAYSSGLRVGEIVRLQIRDIDSKRMVIHVRQAKVRRIAIQFFQLLL
;
A
#
# COMPACT_ATOMS: atom_id res chain seq x y z
N MET A 1 14.78 8.07 17.23
CA MET A 1 14.30 7.50 18.52
C MET A 1 13.29 8.48 19.07
N SER A 2 12.06 8.05 19.36
CA SER A 2 11.00 8.96 19.83
C SER A 2 10.63 8.71 21.28
N ILE A 3 10.30 9.79 21.98
CA ILE A 3 9.72 9.80 23.33
C ILE A 3 8.22 9.59 23.17
N TYR A 4 7.60 8.73 23.96
CA TYR A 4 6.15 8.50 23.89
C TYR A 4 5.44 9.23 25.02
N LEU A 5 4.44 10.05 24.68
CA LEU A 5 3.57 10.75 25.59
C LEU A 5 2.17 10.12 25.52
N ARG A 6 1.73 9.44 26.59
CA ARG A 6 0.46 8.69 26.60
C ARG A 6 -0.47 9.11 27.73
N LYS A 7 -1.77 9.10 27.49
CA LYS A 7 -2.76 9.35 28.54
C LYS A 7 -2.99 8.05 29.32
N ILE A 8 -2.71 8.07 30.63
CA ILE A 8 -3.03 6.91 31.49
C ILE A 8 -4.48 7.01 31.95
N ASN A 9 -4.88 8.17 32.45
CA ASN A 9 -6.23 8.45 32.92
C ASN A 9 -6.52 9.97 32.84
N SER A 10 -7.62 10.43 33.42
CA SER A 10 -7.97 11.85 33.44
C SER A 10 -6.96 12.73 34.17
N ALA A 11 -6.21 12.19 35.14
CA ALA A 11 -5.32 12.94 36.02
C ALA A 11 -3.83 12.84 35.67
N ILE A 12 -3.41 11.84 34.87
CA ILE A 12 -1.99 11.51 34.68
C ILE A 12 -1.67 11.20 33.21
N VAL A 13 -0.51 11.72 32.76
CA VAL A 13 0.14 11.42 31.48
C VAL A 13 1.47 10.73 31.73
N SER A 14 1.80 9.70 30.95
CA SER A 14 3.11 9.05 30.98
C SER A 14 4.06 9.55 29.89
N ILE A 15 5.34 9.58 30.23
CA ILE A 15 6.48 9.84 29.36
C ILE A 15 7.33 8.57 29.35
N GLU A 16 7.34 7.86 28.23
CA GLU A 16 8.10 6.63 28.05
C GLU A 16 9.29 6.87 27.12
N PHE A 17 10.44 6.30 27.50
CA PHE A 17 11.64 6.32 26.67
C PHE A 17 11.86 4.96 25.98
N PRO A 18 12.42 4.94 24.77
CA PRO A 18 12.86 3.73 24.11
C PRO A 18 13.98 3.04 24.91
N LYS A 19 14.18 1.73 24.71
CA LYS A 19 15.19 0.94 25.45
C LYS A 19 16.61 1.52 25.35
N THR A 20 16.91 2.16 24.24
CA THR A 20 18.11 2.98 24.02
C THR A 20 17.67 4.44 24.01
N PHE A 21 18.06 5.21 25.02
CA PHE A 21 17.67 6.62 25.16
C PHE A 21 18.85 7.49 25.61
N ASP A 22 18.81 8.77 25.24
CA ASP A 22 19.81 9.75 25.68
C ASP A 22 19.56 10.13 27.14
N ARG A 23 20.62 10.10 27.98
CA ARG A 23 20.55 10.53 29.39
C ARG A 23 20.02 11.96 29.53
N LYS A 24 20.21 12.81 28.52
CA LYS A 24 19.65 14.17 28.47
C LYS A 24 18.13 14.20 28.64
N TRP A 25 17.41 13.20 28.14
CA TRP A 25 15.94 13.15 28.29
C TRP A 25 15.51 12.95 29.73
N VAL A 26 16.26 12.19 30.52
CA VAL A 26 16.00 12.03 31.95
C VAL A 26 16.25 13.35 32.69
N GLU A 27 17.30 14.09 32.34
CA GLU A 27 17.59 15.39 32.93
C GLU A 27 16.52 16.43 32.62
N LEU A 28 16.01 16.46 31.38
CA LEU A 28 14.89 17.32 30.99
C LEU A 28 13.61 16.95 31.75
N THR A 29 13.33 15.65 31.89
CA THR A 29 12.14 15.18 32.61
C THR A 29 12.20 15.53 34.09
N LYS A 30 13.40 15.53 34.68
CA LYS A 30 13.63 15.99 36.05
C LYS A 30 13.33 17.48 36.27
N LYS A 31 13.11 18.28 35.22
CA LYS A 31 12.70 19.68 35.33
C LYS A 31 11.18 19.87 35.31
N LEU A 32 10.40 18.83 35.01
CA LEU A 32 8.95 18.93 34.89
C LEU A 32 8.23 19.03 36.25
N PRO A 33 7.19 19.87 36.37
CA PRO A 33 6.37 19.94 37.59
C PRO A 33 5.56 18.66 37.79
N GLY A 34 5.36 18.25 39.05
CA GLY A 34 4.52 17.09 39.41
C GLY A 34 5.02 15.72 38.96
N ARG A 35 6.24 15.63 38.41
CA ARG A 35 6.81 14.39 37.86
C ARG A 35 6.96 13.28 38.90
N ARG A 36 6.65 12.03 38.53
CA ARG A 36 6.97 10.83 39.34
C ARG A 36 7.53 9.72 38.48
N TRP A 37 8.55 9.03 38.98
CA TRP A 37 9.11 7.83 38.36
C TRP A 37 8.33 6.59 38.81
N VAL A 38 7.92 5.75 37.85
CA VAL A 38 7.24 4.47 38.13
C VAL A 38 8.20 3.32 37.84
N PRO A 39 8.82 2.72 38.87
CA PRO A 39 9.87 1.73 38.68
C PRO A 39 9.37 0.41 38.09
N GLU A 40 8.13 -0.03 38.39
CA GLU A 40 7.62 -1.31 37.88
C GLU A 40 7.49 -1.34 36.36
N ARG A 41 7.12 -0.20 35.75
CA ARG A 41 6.85 -0.08 34.31
C ARG A 41 7.86 0.79 33.55
N LYS A 42 8.86 1.33 34.27
CA LYS A 42 9.99 2.11 33.72
C LYS A 42 9.59 3.35 32.90
N TYR A 43 8.62 4.12 33.38
CA TYR A 43 8.23 5.39 32.75
C TYR A 43 8.09 6.52 33.78
N TRP A 44 8.12 7.75 33.29
CA TRP A 44 7.80 8.93 34.08
C TRP A 44 6.34 9.29 33.94
N THR A 45 5.77 9.92 34.95
CA THR A 45 4.41 10.46 34.92
C THR A 45 4.43 11.93 35.24
N ILE A 46 3.52 12.69 34.65
CA ILE A 46 3.23 14.09 34.98
C ILE A 46 1.70 14.26 35.15
N PRO A 47 1.25 15.27 35.91
CA PRO A 47 -0.16 15.62 35.98
C PRO A 47 -0.70 15.94 34.59
N ASN A 48 -1.92 15.47 34.29
CA ASN A 48 -2.64 15.78 33.05
C ASN A 48 -3.29 17.16 33.13
N GLU A 49 -2.47 18.18 33.37
CA GLU A 49 -2.89 19.57 33.50
C GLU A 49 -2.14 20.43 32.46
N ASN A 50 -2.80 21.46 31.94
CA ASN A 50 -2.25 22.33 30.92
C ASN A 50 -0.82 22.86 31.23
N PRO A 51 -0.52 23.44 32.42
CA PRO A 51 0.83 23.94 32.70
C PRO A 51 1.92 22.86 32.67
N CYS A 52 1.59 21.60 33.00
CA CYS A 52 2.53 20.49 32.94
C CYS A 52 2.80 20.06 31.49
N VAL A 53 1.75 20.02 30.66
CA VAL A 53 1.82 19.68 29.24
C VAL A 53 2.56 20.77 28.47
N GLU A 54 2.31 22.05 28.75
CA GLU A 54 3.04 23.18 28.16
C GLU A 54 4.52 23.16 28.57
N ALA A 55 4.84 22.94 29.85
CA ALA A 55 6.22 22.80 30.32
C ALA A 55 6.95 21.65 29.60
N PHE A 56 6.26 20.53 29.35
CA PHE A 56 6.78 19.45 28.53
C PHE A 56 7.04 19.92 27.10
N THR A 57 6.09 20.60 26.47
CA THR A 57 6.25 21.08 25.08
C THR A 57 7.44 22.03 24.89
N ASN A 58 7.77 22.80 25.92
CA ASN A 58 8.90 23.72 25.92
C ASN A 58 10.24 23.01 26.15
N LEU A 59 10.30 22.10 27.12
CA LEU A 59 11.53 21.37 27.44
C LEU A 59 11.93 20.36 26.35
N PHE A 60 10.95 19.79 25.66
CA PHE A 60 11.15 18.78 24.61
C PHE A 60 10.95 19.34 23.20
N GLN A 61 11.18 20.64 22.99
CA GLN A 61 10.96 21.28 21.69
C GLN A 61 11.83 20.69 20.56
N ASP A 62 13.08 20.34 20.86
CA ASP A 62 14.04 19.81 19.89
C ASP A 62 14.05 18.27 19.83
N CYS A 63 13.09 17.64 20.51
CA CYS A 63 13.01 16.18 20.65
C CYS A 63 11.90 15.61 19.76
N GLN A 64 12.13 14.42 19.21
CA GLN A 64 11.07 13.67 18.53
C GLN A 64 10.12 13.08 19.58
N VAL A 65 8.89 13.61 19.66
CA VAL A 65 7.84 13.11 20.57
C VAL A 65 6.69 12.50 19.77
N THR A 66 6.23 11.33 20.22
CA THR A 66 5.03 10.62 19.77
C THR A 66 3.92 10.83 20.79
N VAL A 67 2.80 11.41 20.38
CA VAL A 67 1.72 11.82 21.29
C VAL A 67 0.46 10.98 21.05
N ASP A 68 -0.17 10.53 22.14
CA ASP A 68 -1.47 9.86 22.12
C ASP A 68 -2.57 10.77 21.55
N PRO A 69 -3.40 10.29 20.59
CA PRO A 69 -4.50 11.06 20.01
C PRO A 69 -5.43 11.73 21.02
N HIS A 70 -5.71 11.09 22.17
CA HIS A 70 -6.60 11.67 23.19
C HIS A 70 -6.01 12.90 23.88
N LEU A 71 -4.67 13.03 23.90
CA LEU A 71 -4.02 14.23 24.41
C LEU A 71 -4.01 15.36 23.40
N ILE A 72 -4.02 15.04 22.10
CA ILE A 72 -4.11 16.04 21.03
C ILE A 72 -5.49 16.69 21.04
N GLU A 73 -6.56 15.91 21.21
CA GLU A 73 -7.92 16.44 21.36
C GLU A 73 -8.04 17.35 22.59
N GLN A 74 -7.37 16.98 23.68
CA GLN A 74 -7.39 17.77 24.92
C GLN A 74 -6.47 19.00 24.86
N TYR A 75 -5.35 18.92 24.14
CA TYR A 75 -4.32 19.97 24.05
C TYR A 75 -3.84 20.15 22.60
N PRO A 76 -4.51 21.02 21.81
CA PRO A 76 -4.14 21.29 20.42
C PRO A 76 -2.70 21.79 20.23
N ILE A 77 -2.10 22.42 21.23
CA ILE A 77 -0.69 22.85 21.21
C ILE A 77 0.28 21.70 20.92
N LEU A 78 -0.06 20.47 21.33
CA LEU A 78 0.74 19.28 21.04
C LEU A 78 0.78 18.98 19.54
N LEU A 79 -0.33 19.22 18.84
CA LEU A 79 -0.42 19.07 17.39
C LEU A 79 0.41 20.14 16.67
N GLU A 80 0.31 21.39 17.11
CA GLU A 80 1.07 22.50 16.52
C GLU A 80 2.57 22.33 16.72
N ARG A 81 2.99 21.91 17.93
CA ARG A 81 4.39 21.78 18.31
C ARG A 81 5.05 20.55 17.71
N TYR A 82 4.35 19.42 17.66
CA TYR A 82 4.95 18.13 17.30
C TYR A 82 4.50 17.57 15.96
N ARG A 83 3.59 18.25 15.22
CA ARG A 83 3.11 17.91 13.86
C ARG A 83 3.13 16.40 13.58
N LEU A 84 2.46 15.68 14.48
CA LEU A 84 2.01 14.27 14.44
C LEU A 84 3.01 13.19 14.02
N VAL A 85 3.63 12.55 15.02
CA VAL A 85 3.78 11.09 15.02
C VAL A 85 2.50 10.52 15.62
N ILE A 86 1.46 10.30 14.81
CA ILE A 86 0.38 9.39 15.18
C ILE A 86 0.81 8.03 14.64
N PRO A 87 1.13 7.04 15.50
CA PRO A 87 1.23 5.67 15.03
C PRO A 87 -0.19 5.20 14.67
N MET A 88 -0.66 5.55 13.47
CA MET A 88 -1.84 4.89 12.90
C MET A 88 -1.46 3.44 12.71
N ASP A 89 -2.29 2.53 13.24
CA ASP A 89 -2.13 1.10 13.04
C ASP A 89 -1.97 0.84 11.53
N PRO A 90 -0.92 0.14 11.08
CA PRO A 90 -0.77 -0.27 9.68
C PRO A 90 -2.06 -0.88 9.09
N ASN A 91 -2.87 -1.58 9.90
CA ASN A 91 -4.15 -2.11 9.44
C ASN A 91 -5.18 -1.02 9.15
N GLU A 92 -5.28 0.01 9.98
CA GLU A 92 -6.21 1.13 9.76
C GLU A 92 -5.85 1.88 8.46
N LEU A 93 -4.55 2.09 8.20
CA LEU A 93 -4.06 2.71 6.96
C LEU A 93 -4.39 1.87 5.73
N LEU A 94 -4.26 0.56 5.84
CA LEU A 94 -4.58 -0.36 4.74
C LEU A 94 -6.09 -0.43 4.49
N ASP A 95 -6.92 -0.33 5.53
CA ASP A 95 -8.36 -0.27 5.40
C ASP A 95 -8.82 1.05 4.78
N ARG A 96 -8.22 2.18 5.18
CA ARG A 96 -8.42 3.47 4.49
C ARG A 96 -8.01 3.40 3.02
N LEU A 97 -6.82 2.86 2.72
CA LEU A 97 -6.35 2.67 1.34
C LEU A 97 -7.34 1.82 0.54
N ARG A 98 -7.82 0.71 1.10
CA ARG A 98 -8.82 -0.16 0.46
C ARG A 98 -10.12 0.59 0.19
N GLY A 99 -10.58 1.39 1.15
CA GLY A 99 -11.76 2.25 1.01
C GLY A 99 -11.62 3.26 -0.13
N VAL A 100 -10.53 4.02 -0.15
CA VAL A 100 -10.25 5.02 -1.18
C VAL A 100 -10.12 4.39 -2.57
N LEU A 101 -9.44 3.24 -2.69
CA LEU A 101 -9.34 2.51 -3.96
C LEU A 101 -10.70 2.00 -4.44
N LYS A 102 -11.56 1.54 -3.52
CA LYS A 102 -12.92 1.09 -3.86
C LYS A 102 -13.78 2.27 -4.35
N LEU A 103 -13.72 3.41 -3.67
CA LEU A 103 -14.43 4.63 -4.07
C LEU A 103 -14.02 5.12 -5.47
N ASN A 104 -12.73 5.00 -5.79
CA ASN A 104 -12.19 5.37 -7.11
C ASN A 104 -12.39 4.28 -8.19
N GLY A 105 -13.17 3.23 -7.93
CA GLY A 105 -13.53 2.22 -8.93
C GLY A 105 -12.41 1.25 -9.32
N PHE A 106 -11.35 1.13 -8.51
CA PHE A 106 -10.28 0.17 -8.79
C PHE A 106 -10.76 -1.27 -8.65
N SER A 107 -10.25 -2.18 -9.50
CA SER A 107 -10.58 -3.61 -9.42
C SER A 107 -10.11 -4.23 -8.09
N VAL A 108 -10.80 -5.28 -7.62
CA VAL A 108 -10.40 -6.04 -6.41
C VAL A 108 -8.95 -6.55 -6.50
N ARG A 109 -8.50 -6.93 -7.70
CA ARG A 109 -7.11 -7.36 -7.93
C ARG A 109 -6.14 -6.20 -7.69
N THR A 110 -6.45 -5.01 -8.19
CA THR A 110 -5.63 -3.81 -7.98
C THR A 110 -5.63 -3.40 -6.51
N GLN A 111 -6.78 -3.44 -5.84
CA GLN A 111 -6.91 -3.16 -4.41
C GLN A 111 -5.97 -4.07 -3.59
N LYS A 112 -6.03 -5.39 -3.82
CA LYS A 112 -5.15 -6.37 -3.16
C LYS A 112 -3.68 -6.11 -3.44
N ALA A 113 -3.31 -5.84 -4.70
CA ALA A 113 -1.93 -5.56 -5.08
C ALA A 113 -1.41 -4.30 -4.37
N TYR A 114 -2.17 -3.21 -4.37
CA TYR A 114 -1.78 -1.94 -3.75
C TYR A 114 -1.64 -2.09 -2.24
N CYS A 115 -2.62 -2.71 -1.57
CA CYS A 115 -2.54 -2.97 -0.13
C CYS A 115 -1.31 -3.82 0.21
N SER A 116 -1.02 -4.85 -0.59
CA SER A 116 0.14 -5.73 -0.37
C SER A 116 1.46 -4.98 -0.51
N HIS A 117 1.61 -4.12 -1.52
CA HIS A 117 2.81 -3.29 -1.67
C HIS A 117 2.98 -2.29 -0.53
N CYS A 118 1.89 -1.64 -0.11
CA CYS A 118 1.95 -0.67 0.99
C CYS A 118 2.27 -1.36 2.32
N LEU A 119 1.68 -2.53 2.61
CA LEU A 119 2.02 -3.31 3.80
C LEU A 119 3.51 -3.68 3.84
N ARG A 120 4.08 -4.11 2.70
CA ARG A 120 5.51 -4.44 2.60
C ARG A 120 6.38 -3.22 2.83
N LEU A 121 6.01 -2.05 2.31
CA LEU A 121 6.70 -0.79 2.58
C LEU A 121 6.68 -0.47 4.09
N LEU A 122 5.50 -0.49 4.70
CA LEU A 122 5.33 -0.19 6.13
C LEU A 122 6.13 -1.15 7.02
N THR A 123 6.16 -2.43 6.65
CA THR A 123 6.93 -3.47 7.35
C THR A 123 8.43 -3.27 7.20
N PHE A 124 8.89 -2.82 6.02
CA PHE A 124 10.30 -2.56 5.74
C PHE A 124 10.80 -1.33 6.50
N LEU A 125 10.06 -0.23 6.41
CA LEU A 125 10.44 1.04 6.99
C LEU A 125 10.40 0.96 8.53
N LYS A 126 9.36 0.38 9.12
CA LYS A 126 9.12 0.44 10.58
C LYS A 126 9.21 1.87 11.13
N VAL A 127 9.04 2.87 10.26
CA VAL A 127 9.06 4.29 10.56
C VAL A 127 7.63 4.80 10.52
N ASP A 128 7.39 5.89 11.23
CA ASP A 128 6.14 6.64 11.15
C ASP A 128 5.85 7.12 9.71
N ILE A 129 4.62 6.89 9.26
CA ILE A 129 4.13 7.20 7.91
C ILE A 129 4.23 8.69 7.61
N GLN A 130 4.03 9.55 8.61
CA GLN A 130 4.13 11.01 8.40
C GLN A 130 5.57 11.48 8.19
N ARG A 131 6.56 10.66 8.54
CA ARG A 131 7.99 10.94 8.39
C ARG A 131 8.65 10.17 7.25
N ILE A 132 7.85 9.53 6.38
CA ILE A 132 8.40 8.90 5.19
C ILE A 132 9.04 9.99 4.32
N GLU A 133 10.35 9.92 4.17
CA GLU A 133 11.15 10.77 3.30
C GLU A 133 11.37 10.07 1.95
N GLN A 134 11.73 10.84 0.92
CA GLN A 134 11.93 10.29 -0.42
C GLN A 134 13.05 9.25 -0.42
N GLU A 135 14.14 9.52 0.30
CA GLU A 135 15.32 8.68 0.45
C GLU A 135 14.95 7.29 0.99
N GLN A 136 14.01 7.24 1.95
CA GLN A 136 13.55 5.98 2.54
C GLN A 136 12.72 5.16 1.54
N VAL A 137 11.90 5.82 0.72
CA VAL A 137 11.18 5.16 -0.37
C VAL A 137 12.15 4.64 -1.42
N GLU A 138 13.18 5.41 -1.78
CA GLU A 138 14.22 4.99 -2.72
C GLU A 138 15.03 3.80 -2.19
N GLN A 139 15.42 3.79 -0.91
CA GLN A 139 16.05 2.64 -0.27
C GLN A 139 15.17 1.38 -0.34
N TYR A 140 13.87 1.50 -0.12
CA TYR A 140 12.96 0.38 -0.28
C TYR A 140 12.89 -0.12 -1.73
N LEU A 141 12.86 0.77 -2.72
CA LEU A 141 12.83 0.40 -4.13
C LEU A 141 14.13 -0.28 -4.57
N LEU A 142 15.28 0.19 -4.08
CA LEU A 142 16.58 -0.46 -4.28
C LEU A 142 16.58 -1.87 -3.69
N HIS A 143 16.10 -2.04 -2.46
CA HIS A 143 15.94 -3.35 -1.83
C HIS A 143 15.03 -4.31 -2.64
N LEU A 144 14.00 -3.78 -3.31
CA LEU A 144 13.19 -4.61 -4.21
C LEU A 144 13.97 -5.08 -5.45
N LEU A 145 14.83 -4.24 -6.00
CA LEU A 145 15.68 -4.56 -7.15
C LEU A 145 16.80 -5.54 -6.77
N GLU A 146 17.43 -5.36 -5.60
CA GLU A 146 18.45 -6.26 -5.05
C GLU A 146 17.90 -7.67 -4.79
N LYS A 147 16.59 -7.78 -4.52
CA LYS A 147 15.87 -9.06 -4.41
C LYS A 147 15.48 -9.68 -5.76
N GLU A 148 16.03 -9.18 -6.86
CA GLU A 148 15.76 -9.64 -8.23
C GLU A 148 14.27 -9.63 -8.61
N ASN A 149 13.49 -8.73 -8.01
CA ASN A 149 12.09 -8.59 -8.42
C ASN A 149 12.02 -7.98 -9.82
N SER A 150 11.10 -8.50 -10.65
CA SER A 150 10.91 -7.98 -12.00
C SER A 150 10.63 -6.47 -12.02
N HIS A 151 11.09 -5.78 -13.08
CA HIS A 151 10.81 -4.36 -13.29
C HIS A 151 9.30 -4.04 -13.29
N SER A 152 8.45 -4.99 -13.73
CA SER A 152 6.99 -4.85 -13.68
C SER A 152 6.45 -4.83 -12.24
N TYR A 153 7.02 -5.65 -11.36
CA TYR A 153 6.66 -5.68 -9.95
C TYR A 153 7.08 -4.40 -9.23
N VAL A 154 8.32 -3.93 -9.48
CA VAL A 154 8.81 -2.67 -8.89
C VAL A 154 7.97 -1.48 -9.37
N ASN A 155 7.61 -1.42 -10.66
CA ASN A 155 6.73 -0.37 -11.19
C ASN A 155 5.31 -0.39 -10.56
N GLN A 156 4.77 -1.56 -10.23
CA GLN A 156 3.52 -1.69 -9.48
C GLN A 156 3.69 -1.17 -8.04
N ALA A 157 4.80 -1.50 -7.37
CA ALA A 157 5.12 -0.98 -6.06
C ALA A 157 5.21 0.56 -6.07
N ILE A 158 5.95 1.14 -7.02
CA ILE A 158 6.05 2.60 -7.18
C ILE A 158 4.66 3.23 -7.33
N SER A 159 3.79 2.64 -8.15
CA SER A 159 2.45 3.21 -8.39
C SER A 159 1.57 3.12 -7.14
N ALA A 160 1.62 2.00 -6.42
CA ALA A 160 0.89 1.83 -5.17
C ALA A 160 1.37 2.80 -4.08
N ILE A 161 2.70 2.94 -3.92
CA ILE A 161 3.30 3.81 -2.90
C ILE A 161 2.98 5.28 -3.18
N LYS A 162 3.13 5.74 -4.43
CA LYS A 162 2.75 7.11 -4.81
C LYS A 162 1.28 7.38 -4.50
N TYR A 163 0.40 6.45 -4.83
CA TYR A 163 -1.03 6.59 -4.55
C TYR A 163 -1.31 6.64 -3.05
N PHE A 164 -0.71 5.76 -2.27
CA PHE A 164 -0.87 5.70 -0.82
C PHE A 164 -0.39 6.99 -0.12
N LEU A 165 0.82 7.46 -0.45
CA LEU A 165 1.37 8.67 0.16
C LEU A 165 0.54 9.92 -0.20
N LYS A 166 0.07 10.02 -1.45
CA LYS A 166 -0.73 11.15 -1.91
C LYS A 166 -2.15 11.15 -1.38
N GLU A 167 -2.87 10.04 -1.55
CA GLU A 167 -4.32 9.98 -1.34
C GLU A 167 -4.71 9.55 0.09
N VAL A 168 -3.86 8.80 0.79
CA VAL A 168 -4.13 8.32 2.15
C VAL A 168 -3.38 9.13 3.20
N CYS A 169 -2.15 9.53 2.89
CA CYS A 169 -1.29 10.25 3.84
C CYS A 169 -1.25 11.77 3.60
N ALA A 170 -1.93 12.28 2.58
CA ALA A 170 -1.95 13.70 2.19
C ALA A 170 -0.56 14.33 2.00
N ARG A 171 0.45 13.52 1.64
CA ARG A 171 1.83 13.96 1.41
C ARG A 171 1.96 14.47 -0.03
N HIS A 172 1.76 15.77 -0.20
CA HIS A 172 1.93 16.46 -1.49
C HIS A 172 3.34 17.03 -1.69
N ASP A 173 4.14 17.06 -0.61
CA ASP A 173 5.51 17.56 -0.52
C ASP A 173 6.55 16.63 -1.17
N LEU A 174 6.28 15.32 -1.21
CA LEU A 174 7.13 14.36 -1.88
C LEU A 174 6.95 14.53 -3.40
N ASN A 175 7.87 15.24 -4.03
CA ASN A 175 7.94 15.33 -5.49
C ASN A 175 8.23 13.93 -6.04
N TYR A 176 7.18 13.25 -6.49
CA TYR A 176 7.17 11.84 -6.83
C TYR A 176 7.99 11.47 -8.09
N THR A 177 9.18 12.02 -8.31
CA THR A 177 10.06 11.65 -9.42
C THR A 177 10.85 10.38 -9.06
N LEU A 178 10.15 9.37 -8.53
CA LEU A 178 10.76 8.06 -8.24
C LEU A 178 11.26 7.45 -9.56
N PRO A 179 12.55 7.09 -9.67
CA PRO A 179 13.12 6.51 -10.86
C PRO A 179 12.42 5.18 -11.17
N ARG A 180 11.94 5.04 -12.40
CA ARG A 180 11.25 3.82 -12.85
C ARG A 180 12.22 2.92 -13.60
N PRO A 181 12.33 1.63 -13.23
CA PRO A 181 13.10 0.67 -14.02
C PRO A 181 12.55 0.63 -15.44
N LYS A 182 13.44 0.70 -16.44
CA LYS A 182 13.06 0.61 -17.85
C LYS A 182 12.36 -0.73 -18.09
N LYS A 183 11.14 -0.67 -18.61
CA LYS A 183 10.40 -1.89 -18.95
C LYS A 183 11.09 -2.56 -20.13
N GLU A 184 11.59 -3.78 -19.93
CA GLU A 184 12.05 -4.60 -21.04
C GLU A 184 10.88 -4.86 -22.00
N LYS A 185 11.07 -4.51 -23.27
CA LYS A 185 10.15 -4.88 -24.34
C LYS A 185 10.63 -6.21 -24.90
N LYS A 186 10.14 -7.32 -24.35
CA LYS A 186 10.29 -8.62 -25.01
C LYS A 186 9.43 -8.60 -26.27
N LEU A 187 10.02 -8.97 -27.40
CA LEU A 187 9.24 -9.24 -28.61
C LEU A 187 8.30 -10.42 -28.32
N PRO A 188 7.01 -10.33 -28.67
CA PRO A 188 6.13 -11.47 -28.52
C PRO A 188 6.65 -12.60 -29.41
N GLU A 189 6.91 -13.75 -28.80
CA GLU A 189 7.17 -14.98 -29.53
C GLU A 189 5.83 -15.44 -30.12
N ILE A 190 5.74 -15.46 -31.45
CA ILE A 190 4.52 -15.83 -32.16
C ILE A 190 4.66 -17.29 -32.56
N LEU A 191 3.74 -18.12 -32.07
CA LEU A 191 3.68 -19.54 -32.44
C LEU A 191 3.28 -19.69 -33.91
N HIS A 192 3.92 -20.63 -34.60
CA HIS A 192 3.49 -21.07 -35.92
C HIS A 192 2.14 -21.82 -35.84
N PRO A 193 1.32 -21.78 -36.91
CA PRO A 193 0.03 -22.47 -36.93
C PRO A 193 0.11 -23.97 -36.60
N GLU A 194 1.19 -24.64 -37.01
CA GLU A 194 1.45 -26.05 -36.72
C GLU A 194 1.68 -26.31 -35.22
N GLU A 195 2.39 -25.43 -34.54
CA GLU A 195 2.63 -25.52 -33.10
C GLU A 195 1.33 -25.32 -32.32
N VAL A 196 0.50 -24.36 -32.75
CA VAL A 196 -0.83 -24.13 -32.15
C VAL A 196 -1.71 -25.38 -32.28
N LEU A 197 -1.70 -26.01 -33.46
CA LEU A 197 -2.42 -27.25 -33.69
C LEU A 197 -1.94 -28.40 -32.80
N HIS A 198 -0.62 -28.52 -32.64
CA HIS A 198 -0.04 -29.53 -31.78
C HIS A 198 -0.52 -29.37 -30.33
N ILE A 199 -0.50 -28.13 -29.82
CA ILE A 199 -1.01 -27.81 -28.47
C ILE A 199 -2.50 -28.14 -28.34
N ILE A 200 -3.31 -27.77 -29.33
CA ILE A 200 -4.76 -28.02 -29.33
C ILE A 200 -5.07 -29.52 -29.39
N ASN A 201 -4.35 -30.28 -30.20
CA ASN A 201 -4.58 -31.72 -30.40
C ASN A 201 -4.02 -32.59 -29.27
N ALA A 202 -3.07 -32.09 -28.48
CA ALA A 202 -2.60 -32.76 -27.28
C ALA A 202 -3.67 -32.87 -26.17
N LEU A 203 -4.74 -32.05 -26.23
CA LEU A 203 -5.82 -32.05 -25.25
C LEU A 203 -6.95 -33.02 -25.64
N SER A 204 -7.25 -33.97 -24.76
CA SER A 204 -8.40 -34.87 -24.88
C SER A 204 -9.73 -34.25 -24.43
N ASN A 205 -9.69 -33.28 -23.51
CA ASN A 205 -10.88 -32.66 -22.96
C ASN A 205 -11.46 -31.62 -23.94
N LEU A 206 -12.64 -31.93 -24.50
CA LEU A 206 -13.34 -31.09 -25.46
C LEU A 206 -13.55 -29.66 -24.94
N LYS A 207 -13.85 -29.47 -23.65
CA LYS A 207 -14.04 -28.13 -23.05
C LYS A 207 -12.78 -27.29 -23.15
N HIS A 208 -11.61 -27.86 -22.87
CA HIS A 208 -10.34 -27.14 -22.95
C HIS A 208 -9.93 -26.91 -24.41
N LYS A 209 -10.17 -27.89 -25.29
CA LYS A 209 -9.94 -27.77 -26.72
C LYS A 209 -10.73 -26.61 -27.33
N SER A 210 -12.03 -26.55 -27.06
CA SER A 210 -12.91 -25.45 -27.50
C SER A 210 -12.47 -24.09 -26.96
N LEU A 211 -11.96 -24.02 -25.73
CA LEU A 211 -11.46 -22.78 -25.12
C LEU A 211 -10.21 -22.25 -25.84
N LEU A 212 -9.27 -23.13 -26.18
CA LEU A 212 -8.06 -22.76 -26.95
C LEU A 212 -8.40 -22.36 -28.38
N TYR A 213 -9.28 -23.11 -29.06
CA TYR A 213 -9.77 -22.72 -30.38
C TYR A 213 -10.39 -21.33 -30.37
N LEU A 214 -11.24 -21.06 -29.38
CA LEU A 214 -11.87 -19.76 -29.25
C LEU A 214 -10.86 -18.65 -28.98
N ALA A 215 -9.90 -18.88 -28.08
CA ALA A 215 -8.83 -17.92 -27.79
C ALA A 215 -8.02 -17.57 -29.06
N TYR A 216 -7.67 -18.59 -29.85
CA TYR A 216 -6.88 -18.44 -31.06
C TYR A 216 -7.67 -17.75 -32.18
N SER A 217 -8.92 -18.17 -32.45
CA SER A 217 -9.71 -17.69 -33.59
C SER A 217 -10.32 -16.29 -33.39
N SER A 218 -10.58 -15.91 -32.14
CA SER A 218 -11.23 -14.63 -31.82
C SER A 218 -10.31 -13.62 -31.13
N GLY A 219 -9.09 -14.02 -30.76
CA GLY A 219 -8.15 -13.15 -30.05
C GLY A 219 -8.64 -12.69 -28.67
N LEU A 220 -9.62 -13.39 -28.09
CA LEU A 220 -10.18 -13.06 -26.79
C LEU A 220 -9.14 -13.26 -25.67
N ARG A 221 -9.12 -12.32 -24.72
CA ARG A 221 -8.31 -12.47 -23.52
C ARG A 221 -8.92 -13.56 -22.63
N VAL A 222 -8.08 -14.28 -21.89
CA VAL A 222 -8.52 -15.33 -20.93
C VAL A 222 -9.68 -14.87 -20.05
N GLY A 223 -9.62 -13.65 -19.50
CA GLY A 223 -10.68 -13.09 -18.66
C GLY A 223 -12.01 -12.89 -19.39
N GLU A 224 -11.98 -12.60 -20.69
CA GLU A 224 -13.18 -12.44 -21.53
C GLU A 224 -13.79 -13.82 -21.82
N ILE A 225 -12.96 -14.82 -22.14
CA ILE A 225 -13.42 -16.19 -22.44
C ILE A 225 -14.08 -16.84 -21.22
N VAL A 226 -13.47 -16.77 -20.04
CA VAL A 226 -14.01 -17.42 -18.83
C VAL A 226 -15.32 -16.80 -18.33
N ARG A 227 -15.67 -15.59 -18.79
CA ARG A 227 -16.93 -14.89 -18.46
C ARG A 227 -17.99 -15.02 -19.56
N LEU A 228 -17.66 -15.67 -20.67
CA LEU A 228 -18.59 -15.85 -21.79
C LEU A 228 -19.79 -16.67 -21.34
N GLN A 229 -20.99 -16.23 -21.73
CA GLN A 229 -22.22 -16.97 -21.50
C GLN A 229 -22.79 -17.49 -22.82
N ILE A 230 -23.61 -18.54 -22.78
CA ILE A 230 -24.23 -19.13 -23.98
C ILE A 230 -24.98 -18.06 -24.79
N ARG A 231 -25.70 -17.16 -24.11
CA ARG A 231 -26.43 -16.03 -24.71
C ARG A 231 -25.57 -14.99 -25.43
N ASP A 232 -24.26 -15.02 -25.22
CA ASP A 232 -23.32 -14.11 -25.88
C ASP A 232 -22.86 -14.65 -27.23
N ILE A 233 -23.20 -15.89 -27.57
CA ILE A 233 -22.83 -16.56 -28.82
C ILE A 233 -24.00 -16.49 -29.79
N ASP A 234 -23.84 -15.74 -30.88
CA ASP A 234 -24.75 -15.78 -32.02
C ASP A 234 -24.14 -16.69 -33.09
N SER A 235 -24.53 -17.96 -33.06
CA SER A 235 -24.06 -18.96 -34.02
C SER A 235 -24.58 -18.75 -35.44
N LYS A 236 -25.71 -18.04 -35.61
CA LYS A 236 -26.24 -17.72 -36.96
C LYS A 236 -25.40 -16.65 -37.64
N ARG A 237 -24.94 -15.67 -36.86
CA ARG A 237 -24.10 -14.56 -37.35
C ARG A 237 -22.60 -14.82 -37.20
N MET A 238 -22.22 -15.92 -36.54
CA MET A 238 -20.84 -16.24 -36.18
C MET A 238 -20.16 -15.10 -35.39
N VAL A 239 -20.87 -14.51 -34.43
CA VAL A 239 -20.41 -13.37 -33.62
C VAL A 239 -20.47 -13.71 -32.14
N ILE A 240 -19.48 -13.20 -31.39
CA ILE A 240 -19.47 -13.21 -29.93
C ILE A 240 -19.61 -11.80 -29.37
N HIS A 241 -20.52 -11.65 -28.42
CA HIS A 241 -20.74 -10.43 -27.65
C HIS A 241 -19.91 -10.43 -26.38
N VAL A 242 -18.87 -9.59 -26.32
CA VAL A 242 -17.99 -9.52 -25.14
C VAL A 242 -18.48 -8.42 -24.19
N ARG A 243 -18.91 -8.83 -23.00
CA ARG A 243 -19.34 -7.91 -21.94
C ARG A 243 -18.13 -7.34 -21.21
N GLN A 244 -18.16 -6.04 -20.91
CA GLN A 244 -17.13 -5.31 -20.15
C GLN A 244 -15.73 -5.23 -20.81
N ALA A 245 -15.61 -5.50 -22.12
CA ALA A 245 -14.39 -5.22 -22.86
C ALA A 245 -14.44 -3.84 -23.53
N LYS A 246 -13.26 -3.24 -23.79
CA LYS A 246 -13.13 -1.98 -24.54
C LYS A 246 -13.75 -2.11 -25.95
N VAL A 247 -13.74 -3.31 -26.51
CA VAL A 247 -14.41 -3.71 -27.75
C VAL A 247 -15.61 -4.59 -27.40
N ARG A 248 -16.81 -4.22 -27.84
CA ARG A 248 -18.08 -4.85 -27.39
C ARG A 248 -18.57 -6.01 -28.26
N ARG A 249 -17.98 -6.21 -29.44
CA ARG A 249 -18.36 -7.27 -30.40
C ARG A 249 -17.12 -7.77 -31.12
N ILE A 250 -17.01 -9.09 -31.27
CA ILE A 250 -15.92 -9.73 -32.00
C ILE A 250 -16.54 -10.74 -32.98
N ALA A 251 -16.18 -10.63 -34.25
CA ALA A 251 -16.51 -11.64 -35.24
C ALA A 251 -15.63 -12.87 -35.02
N ILE A 252 -16.21 -14.06 -35.02
CA ILE A 252 -15.42 -15.29 -34.97
C ILE A 252 -15.01 -15.61 -36.40
N GLN A 253 -13.72 -15.55 -36.68
CA GLN A 253 -13.19 -16.10 -37.91
C GLN A 253 -12.85 -17.57 -37.62
N PHE A 254 -13.83 -18.46 -37.83
CA PHE A 254 -13.48 -19.87 -37.96
C PHE A 254 -12.64 -19.97 -39.22
N PHE A 255 -11.32 -20.09 -39.07
CA PHE A 255 -10.48 -20.59 -40.15
C PHE A 255 -11.09 -21.93 -40.58
N GLN A 256 -11.65 -21.98 -41.78
CA GLN A 256 -12.20 -23.19 -42.41
C GLN A 256 -11.14 -24.28 -42.66
N LEU A 257 -9.96 -24.19 -42.07
CA LEU A 257 -8.78 -24.97 -42.45
C LEU A 257 -8.37 -26.07 -41.47
N LEU A 258 -9.13 -26.35 -40.39
CA LEU A 258 -8.70 -27.33 -39.37
C LEU A 258 -9.81 -28.24 -38.82
N LEU A 259 -10.78 -28.58 -39.67
CA LEU A 259 -11.61 -29.78 -39.53
C LEU A 259 -11.37 -30.71 -40.72
#